data_AF-A0A9D5D365-F1
#
_entry.id   AF-A0A9D5D365-F1
#
_cell.length_a   1.000
_cell.length_b   1.000
_cell.length_c   1.000
_cell.angle_alpha   90.00
_cell.angle_beta   90.00
_cell.angle_gamma   90.00
#
_symmetry.space_group_name_H-M   'P 1'
#
loop_
_entity.id
_entity.type
_entity.pdbx_description
1 polymer ?
#
loop_
_entity_poly.entity_id
_entity_poly.type
_entity_poly.pdbx_seq_one_letter_code
_entity_poly.pdbx_strand_id
1 'polypeptide(L)'
;MQTRLKDNIRKPKVFSDGTVYCPTQRHALLSTTEPENHTEALQDSCWKQAMEAEFKALMQNQTWSLVPPRKGLNIIDCRWIFKLKRKVDGSIDRHKARLVAKGFKQRYGVDYDDTFSPVVKFSTIRLLLSLAVSKGWALRQIDIQNAFLHGNLEEEVYMKQPRGFEDNTIPHYLCKLNKALYGLKQDPRVWFARLSIKLQELSFYPSKTDTSLFIYKQQGVTMYMLV
;
A
#
# COMPACT_ATOMS: atom_id res chain seq x y z
N MET A 1 -4.82 38.71 -4.09
CA MET A 1 -5.26 37.42 -3.49
C MET A 1 -4.13 36.92 -2.59
N GLN A 2 -4.23 37.11 -1.27
CA GLN A 2 -3.23 36.63 -0.31
C GLN A 2 -3.56 35.20 0.11
N THR A 3 -2.61 34.29 -0.02
CA THR A 3 -2.78 32.89 0.37
C THR A 3 -2.64 32.74 1.88
N ARG A 4 -3.45 31.86 2.49
CA ARG A 4 -3.42 31.50 3.93
C ARG A 4 -2.03 31.17 4.50
N LEU A 5 -1.06 30.81 3.64
CA LEU A 5 0.33 30.57 4.03
C LEU A 5 1.06 31.85 4.48
N LYS A 6 0.67 33.03 3.97
CA LYS A 6 1.23 34.34 4.37
C LYS A 6 0.77 34.79 5.76
N ASP A 7 -0.36 34.28 6.23
CA ASP A 7 -0.94 34.65 7.54
C ASP A 7 -0.50 33.72 8.68
N ASN A 8 0.50 32.86 8.46
CA ASN A 8 1.00 31.89 9.44
C ASN A 8 -0.06 30.94 10.04
N ILE A 9 -1.25 30.85 9.45
CA ILE A 9 -2.31 29.92 9.88
C ILE A 9 -1.95 28.51 9.41
N ARG A 10 -1.18 27.78 10.23
CA ARG A 10 -0.93 26.35 10.06
C ARG A 10 -1.88 25.57 10.98
N LYS A 11 -2.82 24.83 10.39
CA LYS A 11 -3.40 23.68 11.11
C LYS A 11 -2.36 22.55 11.04
N PRO A 12 -1.80 22.08 12.17
CA PRO A 12 -0.95 20.92 12.15
C PRO A 12 -1.76 19.73 11.61
N LYS A 13 -1.21 19.03 10.62
CA LYS A 13 -1.80 17.78 10.16
C LYS A 13 -1.66 16.78 11.30
N VAL A 14 -2.78 16.34 11.85
CA VAL A 14 -2.82 15.21 12.78
C VAL A 14 -2.73 13.96 11.92
N PHE A 15 -1.57 13.29 11.95
CA PHE A 15 -1.35 12.07 11.20
C PHE A 15 -1.88 10.89 12.03
N SER A 16 -2.98 10.28 11.59
CA SER A 16 -3.54 9.03 12.15
C SER A 16 -3.14 7.80 11.33
N ASP A 17 -2.18 7.94 10.41
CA ASP A 17 -1.82 7.01 9.34
C ASP A 17 -0.91 5.86 9.80
N GLY A 18 -1.00 5.39 11.05
CA GLY A 18 -0.14 4.32 11.57
C GLY A 18 1.37 4.65 11.54
N THR A 19 1.72 5.91 11.32
CA THR A 19 3.10 6.38 11.28
C THR A 19 3.64 6.54 12.70
N VAL A 20 4.82 5.98 12.95
CA VAL A 20 5.53 6.22 14.20
C VAL A 20 6.36 7.49 14.05
N TYR A 21 5.92 8.56 14.70
CA TYR A 21 6.74 9.76 14.90
C TYR A 21 7.71 9.48 16.04
N CYS A 22 8.99 9.30 15.74
CA CYS A 22 10.02 9.18 16.76
C CYS A 22 10.37 10.60 17.25
N PRO A 23 10.02 10.99 18.50
CA PRO A 23 10.45 12.27 19.02
C PRO A 23 11.96 12.26 19.16
N THR A 24 12.61 13.39 18.87
CA THR A 24 14.04 13.61 19.10
C THR A 24 14.34 13.57 20.61
N GLN A 25 14.48 12.37 21.19
CA GLN A 25 15.18 12.20 22.45
C GLN A 25 16.68 12.15 22.13
N ARG A 26 17.38 13.15 22.67
CA ARG A 26 18.76 13.56 22.37
C ARG A 26 19.89 12.53 22.61
N HIS A 27 19.61 11.24 22.81
CA HIS A 27 20.66 10.28 23.19
C HIS A 27 20.53 8.88 22.59
N ALA A 28 19.99 8.75 21.37
CA ALA A 28 20.23 7.57 20.54
C ALA A 28 20.86 8.04 19.23
N LEU A 29 21.98 7.42 18.84
CA LEU A 29 22.61 7.61 17.54
C LEU A 29 21.56 7.32 16.46
N LEU A 30 20.88 8.35 15.96
CA LEU A 30 19.90 8.22 14.89
C LEU A 30 20.62 7.55 13.72
N SER A 31 20.22 6.33 13.33
CA SER A 31 20.72 5.75 12.09
C SER A 31 20.24 6.67 10.96
N THR A 32 21.17 7.45 10.42
CA THR A 32 20.91 8.30 9.25
C THR A 32 20.91 7.50 7.96
N THR A 33 21.31 6.23 8.07
CA THR A 33 21.45 5.23 7.01
C THR A 33 20.29 4.25 7.05
N GLU A 34 19.83 3.86 5.86
CA GLU A 34 18.82 2.82 5.69
C GLU A 34 19.48 1.45 5.94
N PRO A 35 18.94 0.60 6.84
CA PRO A 35 19.52 -0.70 7.12
C PRO A 35 19.35 -1.61 5.91
N GLU A 36 20.35 -2.44 5.64
CA GLU A 36 20.30 -3.37 4.50
C GLU A 36 19.53 -4.64 4.85
N ASN A 37 19.52 -4.98 6.15
CA ASN A 37 19.03 -6.23 6.70
C ASN A 37 18.11 -6.01 7.91
N HIS A 38 17.16 -6.94 8.10
CA HIS A 38 16.24 -6.92 9.22
C HIS A 38 16.94 -7.00 10.59
N THR A 39 18.08 -7.69 10.71
CA THR A 39 18.83 -7.81 11.97
C THR A 39 19.37 -6.46 12.43
N GLU A 40 19.91 -5.66 11.51
CA GLU A 40 20.36 -4.29 11.78
C GLU A 40 19.18 -3.39 12.13
N ALA A 41 18.08 -3.50 11.36
CA ALA A 41 16.86 -2.74 11.61
C ALA A 41 16.23 -3.03 12.99
N LEU A 42 16.32 -4.26 13.50
CA LEU A 42 15.79 -4.64 14.80
C LEU A 42 16.62 -4.09 15.99
N GLN A 43 17.88 -3.71 15.76
CA GLN A 43 18.74 -3.10 16.77
C GLN A 43 18.42 -1.62 16.98
N ASP A 44 17.90 -0.94 15.96
CA ASP A 44 17.45 0.44 16.05
C ASP A 44 15.96 0.50 16.46
N SER A 45 15.66 1.26 17.51
CA SER A 45 14.31 1.39 18.05
C SER A 45 13.32 2.00 17.05
N CYS A 46 13.75 2.94 16.21
CA CYS A 46 12.91 3.60 15.22
C CYS A 46 12.52 2.65 14.08
N TRP A 47 13.49 1.87 13.59
CA TRP A 47 13.24 0.88 12.54
C TRP A 47 12.41 -0.30 13.05
N LYS A 48 12.69 -0.79 14.27
CA LYS A 48 11.88 -1.81 14.93
C LYS A 48 10.42 -1.38 15.07
N GLN A 49 10.17 -0.15 15.55
CA GLN A 49 8.82 0.39 15.66
C GLN A 49 8.11 0.48 14.30
N ALA A 50 8.84 0.86 13.24
CA ALA A 50 8.27 0.88 11.89
C ALA A 50 7.92 -0.52 11.39
N MET A 51 8.74 -1.54 11.68
CA MET A 51 8.45 -2.93 11.35
C MET A 51 7.24 -3.46 12.13
N GLU A 52 7.15 -3.18 13.42
CA GLU A 52 6.03 -3.56 14.28
C GLU A 52 4.71 -2.93 13.80
N ALA A 53 4.74 -1.65 13.41
CA ALA A 53 3.57 -0.96 12.87
C ALA A 53 3.07 -1.60 11.57
N GLU A 54 3.98 -1.91 10.64
CA GLU A 54 3.64 -2.62 9.39
C GLU A 54 3.11 -4.02 9.69
N PHE A 55 3.78 -4.79 10.54
CA PHE A 55 3.37 -6.14 10.92
C PHE A 55 1.98 -6.15 11.57
N LYS A 56 1.72 -5.21 12.49
CA LYS A 56 0.41 -5.04 13.11
C LYS A 56 -0.68 -4.72 12.07
N ALA A 57 -0.39 -3.87 11.08
CA ALA A 57 -1.34 -3.59 10.00
C ALA A 57 -1.64 -4.84 9.16
N LEU A 58 -0.64 -5.69 8.89
CA LEU A 58 -0.82 -6.96 8.18
C LEU A 58 -1.71 -7.93 8.98
N MET A 59 -1.49 -8.02 10.30
CA MET A 59 -2.30 -8.87 11.18
C MET A 59 -3.74 -8.38 11.31
N GLN A 60 -3.95 -7.06 11.45
CA GLN A 60 -5.28 -6.46 11.50
C GLN A 60 -6.09 -6.70 10.23
N ASN A 61 -5.43 -6.70 9.05
CA ASN A 61 -6.08 -6.99 7.77
C ASN A 61 -6.22 -8.49 7.48
N GLN A 62 -5.82 -9.36 8.41
CA GLN A 62 -5.80 -10.82 8.25
C GLN A 62 -5.08 -11.24 6.96
N THR A 63 -3.96 -10.57 6.64
CA THR A 63 -3.25 -10.74 5.36
C THR A 63 -2.86 -12.20 5.10
N TRP A 64 -2.59 -12.98 6.14
CA TRP A 64 -2.34 -14.41 6.02
C TRP A 64 -2.84 -15.21 7.21
N SER A 65 -2.90 -16.52 7.03
CA SER A 65 -3.11 -17.51 8.09
C SER A 65 -1.94 -18.48 8.14
N LEU A 66 -1.53 -18.90 9.34
CA LEU A 66 -0.45 -19.87 9.51
C LEU A 66 -0.97 -21.29 9.24
N VAL A 67 -0.29 -22.03 8.38
CA VAL A 67 -0.64 -23.40 8.00
C VAL A 67 0.59 -24.32 8.01
N PRO A 68 0.43 -25.62 8.30
CA PRO A 68 1.55 -26.56 8.25
C PRO A 68 2.05 -26.72 6.80
N PRO A 69 3.37 -26.90 6.59
CA PRO A 69 3.92 -27.11 5.27
C PRO A 69 3.42 -28.43 4.66
N ARG A 70 3.09 -28.41 3.36
CA ARG A 70 2.69 -29.59 2.58
C ARG A 70 3.66 -29.81 1.42
N LYS A 71 3.87 -31.08 1.05
CA LYS A 71 4.71 -31.42 -0.11
C LYS A 71 4.06 -30.90 -1.39
N GLY A 72 4.88 -30.38 -2.30
CA GLY A 72 4.44 -29.90 -3.62
C GLY A 72 3.98 -28.43 -3.68
N LEU A 73 3.93 -27.72 -2.56
CA LEU A 73 3.62 -26.28 -2.57
C LEU A 73 4.80 -25.47 -3.12
N ASN A 74 4.51 -24.45 -3.95
CA ASN A 74 5.48 -23.42 -4.24
C ASN A 74 5.50 -22.42 -3.07
N ILE A 75 6.66 -22.29 -2.43
CA ILE A 75 6.82 -21.43 -1.24
C ILE A 75 7.71 -20.25 -1.64
N ILE A 76 7.15 -19.04 -1.60
CA ILE A 76 7.89 -17.81 -1.85
C ILE A 76 8.51 -17.27 -0.56
N ASP A 77 9.63 -16.56 -0.68
CA ASP A 77 10.20 -15.83 0.46
C ASP A 77 9.61 -14.41 0.52
N CYS A 78 9.87 -13.70 1.61
CA CYS A 78 9.63 -12.27 1.74
C CYS A 78 10.92 -11.50 2.08
N ARG A 79 10.87 -10.18 2.00
CA ARG A 79 11.94 -9.27 2.42
C ARG A 79 11.36 -7.99 3.01
N TRP A 80 12.02 -7.46 4.02
CA TRP A 80 11.77 -6.12 4.53
C TRP A 80 12.47 -5.07 3.67
N ILE A 81 11.72 -4.04 3.26
CA ILE A 81 12.25 -2.86 2.57
C ILE A 81 12.17 -1.67 3.51
N PHE A 82 13.30 -1.01 3.71
CA PHE A 82 13.43 0.15 4.57
C PHE A 82 13.61 1.41 3.74
N LYS A 83 12.90 2.47 4.10
CA LYS A 83 13.05 3.79 3.49
C LYS A 83 12.97 4.92 4.52
N LEU A 84 13.96 5.79 4.48
CA LEU A 84 13.98 7.00 5.30
C LEU A 84 13.26 8.11 4.52
N LYS A 85 12.15 8.61 5.06
CA LYS A 85 11.46 9.77 4.50
C LYS A 85 12.03 11.03 5.13
N ARG A 86 12.36 12.00 4.29
CA ARG A 86 12.91 13.30 4.69
C ARG A 86 11.92 14.40 4.34
N LYS A 87 11.88 15.45 5.15
CA LYS A 87 11.15 16.68 4.88
C LYS A 87 11.90 17.51 3.84
N VAL A 88 11.25 18.56 3.36
CA VAL A 88 11.84 19.51 2.39
C VAL A 88 13.09 20.19 2.94
N ASP A 89 13.17 20.37 4.26
CA ASP A 89 14.34 20.92 4.96
C ASP A 89 15.48 19.91 5.17
N GLY A 90 15.33 18.67 4.68
CA GLY A 90 16.33 17.60 4.81
C GLY A 90 16.29 16.82 6.13
N SER A 91 15.50 17.28 7.11
CA SER A 91 15.30 16.57 8.38
C SER A 91 14.54 15.26 8.19
N ILE A 92 14.73 14.31 9.10
CA ILE A 92 14.02 13.03 9.07
C ILE A 92 12.53 13.30 9.37
N ASP A 93 11.68 12.87 8.45
CA ASP A 93 10.24 12.90 8.59
C ASP A 93 9.74 11.63 9.30
N ARG A 94 10.10 10.47 8.75
CA ARG A 94 9.72 9.16 9.30
C ARG A 94 10.57 8.00 8.78
N HIS A 95 10.65 6.96 9.58
CA HIS A 95 11.16 5.64 9.20
C HIS A 95 10.02 4.82 8.60
N LYS A 96 10.24 4.21 7.44
CA LYS A 96 9.22 3.40 6.75
C LYS A 96 9.76 2.00 6.48
N ALA A 97 9.18 1.01 7.13
CA ALA A 97 9.40 -0.40 6.82
C ALA A 97 8.21 -0.95 6.04
N ARG A 98 8.46 -1.84 5.09
CA ARG A 98 7.43 -2.59 4.36
C ARG A 98 7.83 -4.04 4.22
N LEU A 99 6.87 -4.94 4.43
CA LEU A 99 7.07 -6.34 4.09
C LEU A 99 6.67 -6.56 2.63
N VAL A 100 7.57 -7.17 1.86
CA VAL A 100 7.39 -7.40 0.42
C VAL A 100 7.60 -8.87 0.12
N ALA A 101 6.62 -9.49 -0.54
CA ALA A 101 6.72 -10.83 -1.09
C ALA A 101 7.72 -10.87 -2.26
N LYS A 102 8.50 -11.94 -2.38
CA LYS A 102 9.38 -12.15 -3.54
C LYS A 102 8.59 -12.74 -4.71
N GLY A 103 7.63 -12.00 -5.25
CA GLY A 103 6.73 -12.49 -6.31
C GLY A 103 7.43 -12.85 -7.62
N PHE A 104 8.70 -12.46 -7.84
CA PHE A 104 9.49 -12.98 -8.96
C PHE A 104 9.72 -14.50 -8.88
N LYS A 105 9.53 -15.12 -7.71
CA LYS A 105 9.55 -16.58 -7.52
C LYS A 105 8.20 -17.27 -7.76
N GLN A 106 7.14 -16.50 -8.03
CA GLN A 106 5.84 -17.06 -8.40
C GLN A 106 5.88 -17.68 -9.79
N ARG A 107 5.10 -18.74 -9.98
CA ARG A 107 4.97 -19.51 -11.21
C ARG A 107 3.59 -19.28 -11.82
N TYR A 108 3.58 -18.95 -13.11
CA TYR A 108 2.36 -18.84 -13.89
C TYR A 108 1.61 -20.18 -13.92
N GLY A 109 0.28 -20.13 -13.79
CA GLY A 109 -0.59 -21.32 -13.75
C GLY A 109 -0.53 -22.11 -12.43
N VAL A 110 0.22 -21.61 -11.43
CA VAL A 110 0.29 -22.20 -10.09
C VAL A 110 -0.06 -21.14 -9.04
N ASP A 111 0.67 -20.02 -9.02
CA ASP A 111 0.49 -18.97 -8.01
C ASP A 111 -0.29 -17.76 -8.55
N TYR A 112 -0.46 -17.68 -9.88
CA TYR A 112 -1.22 -16.62 -10.56
C TYR A 112 -1.56 -17.03 -12.00
N ASP A 113 -2.70 -16.54 -12.49
CA ASP A 113 -3.15 -16.75 -13.87
C ASP A 113 -3.18 -15.47 -14.70
N ASP A 114 -3.49 -14.32 -14.08
CA ASP A 114 -3.51 -13.03 -14.77
C ASP A 114 -3.02 -11.92 -13.84
N THR A 115 -2.22 -11.03 -14.40
CA THR A 115 -1.54 -9.93 -13.71
C THR A 115 -1.94 -8.57 -14.25
N PHE A 116 -2.77 -8.52 -15.30
CA PHE A 116 -3.12 -7.28 -15.97
C PHE A 116 -3.93 -6.37 -15.04
N SER A 117 -3.46 -5.15 -14.86
CA SER A 117 -4.18 -4.08 -14.20
C SER A 117 -4.32 -2.91 -15.18
N PRO A 118 -5.50 -2.32 -15.31
CA PRO A 118 -5.70 -1.12 -16.12
C PRO A 118 -4.80 0.03 -15.68
N VAL A 119 -4.42 0.86 -16.65
CA VAL A 119 -3.72 2.13 -16.45
C VAL A 119 -4.49 3.21 -17.16
N VAL A 120 -4.72 4.32 -16.47
CA VAL A 120 -5.40 5.49 -17.02
C VAL A 120 -4.69 6.02 -18.27
N LYS A 121 -5.46 6.32 -19.31
CA LYS A 121 -4.92 6.89 -20.55
C LYS A 121 -4.63 8.38 -20.37
N PHE A 122 -3.50 8.85 -20.89
CA PHE A 122 -3.17 10.29 -20.88
C PHE A 122 -4.21 11.17 -21.57
N SER A 123 -4.87 10.67 -22.61
CA SER A 123 -5.99 11.35 -23.28
C SER A 123 -7.15 11.62 -22.31
N THR A 124 -7.49 10.64 -21.47
CA THR A 124 -8.55 10.74 -20.47
C THR A 124 -8.19 11.74 -19.38
N ILE A 125 -6.93 11.72 -18.90
CA ILE A 125 -6.44 12.70 -17.93
C ILE A 125 -6.61 14.11 -18.48
N ARG A 126 -6.11 14.38 -19.70
CA ARG A 126 -6.20 15.71 -20.33
C ARG A 126 -7.64 16.15 -20.50
N LEU A 127 -8.52 15.26 -20.96
CA LEU A 127 -9.95 15.54 -21.15
C LEU A 127 -10.61 15.96 -19.83
N LEU A 128 -10.40 15.21 -18.74
CA LEU A 128 -11.01 15.53 -17.45
C LEU A 128 -10.47 16.83 -16.85
N LEU A 129 -9.17 17.12 -17.02
CA LEU A 129 -8.58 18.39 -16.60
C LEU A 129 -9.19 19.57 -17.37
N SER A 130 -9.31 19.46 -18.71
CA SER A 130 -9.97 20.48 -19.53
C SER A 130 -11.43 20.68 -19.14
N LEU A 131 -12.15 19.60 -18.87
CA LEU A 131 -13.54 19.64 -18.42
C LEU A 131 -13.67 20.32 -17.05
N ALA A 132 -12.77 20.01 -16.12
CA ALA A 132 -12.76 20.62 -14.80
C ALA A 132 -12.53 22.12 -14.86
N VAL A 133 -11.59 22.60 -15.68
CA VAL A 133 -11.36 24.04 -15.89
C VAL A 133 -12.58 24.69 -16.55
N SER A 134 -13.12 24.10 -17.62
CA SER A 134 -14.26 24.66 -18.36
C SER A 134 -15.53 24.77 -17.52
N LYS A 135 -15.76 23.83 -16.59
CA LYS A 135 -16.95 23.79 -15.72
C LYS A 135 -16.71 24.35 -14.32
N GLY A 136 -15.49 24.83 -14.02
CA GLY A 136 -15.13 25.29 -12.68
C GLY A 136 -15.20 24.21 -11.60
N TRP A 137 -14.96 22.94 -11.94
CA TRP A 137 -15.03 21.83 -11.01
C TRP A 137 -13.78 21.69 -10.16
N ALA A 138 -13.96 21.24 -8.92
CA ALA A 138 -12.86 20.96 -8.01
C ALA A 138 -12.17 19.63 -8.35
N LEU A 139 -10.84 19.63 -8.33
CA LEU A 139 -10.02 18.43 -8.43
C LEU A 139 -9.56 17.98 -7.04
N ARG A 140 -9.66 16.69 -6.77
CA ARG A 140 -9.22 16.05 -5.52
C ARG A 140 -8.36 14.84 -5.86
N GLN A 141 -7.30 14.65 -5.08
CA GLN A 141 -6.44 13.47 -5.14
C GLN A 141 -6.52 12.75 -3.81
N ILE A 142 -6.68 11.42 -3.87
CA ILE A 142 -6.78 10.55 -2.71
C ILE A 142 -5.64 9.54 -2.84
N ASP A 143 -4.79 9.47 -1.81
CA ASP A 143 -3.77 8.43 -1.68
C ASP A 143 -4.28 7.40 -0.67
N ILE A 144 -4.52 6.17 -1.11
CA ILE A 144 -5.11 5.12 -0.30
C ILE A 144 -4.00 4.37 0.41
N GLN A 145 -4.02 4.46 1.74
CA GLN A 145 -3.06 3.76 2.56
C GLN A 145 -3.25 2.25 2.47
N ASN A 146 -2.14 1.53 2.27
CA ASN A 146 -2.10 0.07 2.23
C ASN A 146 -3.08 -0.54 1.21
N ALA A 147 -3.26 0.14 0.07
CA ALA A 147 -4.15 -0.25 -1.02
C ALA A 147 -4.16 -1.77 -1.29
N PHE A 148 -2.98 -2.38 -1.48
CA PHE A 148 -2.90 -3.81 -1.80
C PHE A 148 -3.41 -4.73 -0.68
N LEU A 149 -3.30 -4.36 0.60
CA LEU A 149 -3.79 -5.19 1.71
C LEU A 149 -5.32 -5.29 1.75
N HIS A 150 -6.04 -4.40 1.06
CA HIS A 150 -7.50 -4.45 0.97
C HIS A 150 -8.01 -5.43 -0.08
N GLY A 151 -7.14 -5.81 -1.01
CA GLY A 151 -7.48 -6.74 -2.09
C GLY A 151 -7.50 -8.19 -1.59
N ASN A 152 -8.58 -8.91 -1.89
CA ASN A 152 -8.70 -10.33 -1.56
C ASN A 152 -7.91 -11.14 -2.59
N LEU A 153 -7.04 -12.02 -2.12
CA LEU A 153 -6.31 -12.94 -2.98
C LEU A 153 -7.14 -14.20 -3.18
N GLU A 154 -7.47 -14.52 -4.43
CA GLU A 154 -8.22 -15.74 -4.76
C GLU A 154 -7.28 -16.93 -4.99
N GLU A 155 -6.08 -16.68 -5.50
CA GLU A 155 -5.07 -17.70 -5.74
C GLU A 155 -4.38 -18.16 -4.44
N GLU A 156 -3.97 -19.43 -4.39
CA GLU A 156 -3.25 -19.96 -3.24
C GLU A 156 -1.77 -19.61 -3.30
N VAL A 157 -1.36 -18.56 -2.60
CA VAL A 157 0.04 -18.18 -2.47
C VAL A 157 0.57 -18.46 -1.06
N TYR A 158 1.66 -19.21 -0.99
CA TYR A 158 2.31 -19.58 0.27
C TYR A 158 3.65 -18.88 0.42
N MET A 159 3.84 -18.21 1.55
CA MET A 159 5.01 -17.41 1.86
C MET A 159 5.66 -17.90 3.15
N LYS A 160 6.99 -17.84 3.25
CA LYS A 160 7.67 -18.02 4.54
C LYS A 160 7.31 -16.90 5.51
N GLN A 161 7.33 -17.22 6.80
CA GLN A 161 7.12 -16.22 7.85
C GLN A 161 8.14 -15.07 7.73
N PRO A 162 7.72 -13.83 8.03
CA PRO A 162 8.61 -12.69 7.98
C PRO A 162 9.71 -12.81 9.03
N ARG A 163 10.97 -12.69 8.58
CA ARG A 163 12.13 -12.79 9.47
C ARG A 163 12.07 -11.74 10.58
N GLY A 164 12.29 -12.19 11.82
CA GLY A 164 12.22 -11.37 13.03
C GLY A 164 10.80 -11.21 13.58
N PHE A 165 9.80 -11.78 12.91
CA PHE A 165 8.39 -11.82 13.31
C PHE A 165 7.82 -13.23 13.11
N GLU A 166 8.67 -14.26 13.18
CA GLU A 166 8.25 -15.65 13.15
C GLU A 166 7.57 -16.04 14.47
N ASP A 167 6.59 -16.95 14.39
CA ASP A 167 6.02 -17.58 15.57
C ASP A 167 7.01 -18.63 16.13
N ASN A 168 7.53 -18.36 17.32
CA ASN A 168 8.51 -19.23 17.99
C ASN A 168 7.96 -20.62 18.34
N THR A 169 6.64 -20.77 18.46
CA THR A 169 6.01 -22.07 18.79
C THR A 169 5.88 -22.96 17.55
N ILE A 170 5.69 -22.36 16.38
CA ILE A 170 5.50 -23.05 15.10
C ILE A 170 6.37 -22.44 13.99
N PRO A 171 7.71 -22.45 14.13
CA PRO A 171 8.62 -21.76 13.20
C PRO A 171 8.60 -22.35 11.78
N HIS A 172 8.16 -23.59 11.62
CA HIS A 172 8.10 -24.28 10.34
C HIS A 172 6.79 -24.04 9.56
N TYR A 173 5.81 -23.36 10.17
CA TYR A 173 4.54 -23.05 9.50
C TYR A 173 4.74 -21.98 8.43
N LEU A 174 3.84 -22.00 7.45
CA LEU A 174 3.83 -21.09 6.30
C LEU A 174 2.70 -20.08 6.43
N CYS A 175 2.91 -18.89 5.91
CA CYS A 175 1.87 -17.89 5.70
C CYS A 175 1.10 -18.23 4.41
N LYS A 176 -0.14 -18.73 4.53
CA LYS A 176 -1.08 -18.75 3.40
C LYS A 176 -1.68 -17.36 3.25
N LEU A 177 -1.37 -16.66 2.16
CA LEU A 177 -1.85 -15.30 1.93
C LEU A 177 -3.35 -15.30 1.61
N ASN A 178 -4.12 -14.51 2.35
CA ASN A 178 -5.55 -14.26 2.14
C ASN A 178 -5.79 -12.92 1.43
N LYS A 179 -4.81 -12.01 1.49
CA LYS A 179 -4.84 -10.68 0.87
C LYS A 179 -3.62 -10.51 -0.02
N ALA A 180 -3.74 -9.64 -1.01
CA ALA A 180 -2.60 -9.18 -1.78
C ALA A 180 -1.56 -8.50 -0.87
N LEU A 181 -0.29 -8.67 -1.19
CA LEU A 181 0.84 -8.20 -0.40
C LEU A 181 1.91 -7.71 -1.36
N TYR A 182 2.43 -6.49 -1.14
CA TYR A 182 3.43 -5.88 -2.00
C TYR A 182 4.43 -6.87 -2.59
N GLY A 183 4.57 -6.84 -3.91
CA GLY A 183 5.58 -7.60 -4.63
C GLY A 183 5.06 -8.91 -5.20
N LEU A 184 3.80 -9.29 -4.97
CA LEU A 184 3.16 -10.32 -5.80
C LEU A 184 2.90 -9.75 -7.20
N LYS A 185 2.88 -10.64 -8.19
CA LYS A 185 2.69 -10.26 -9.59
C LYS A 185 1.29 -9.71 -9.87
N GLN A 186 0.28 -10.18 -9.16
CA GLN A 186 -1.12 -9.82 -9.35
C GLN A 186 -1.63 -8.71 -8.41
N ASP A 187 -0.80 -8.17 -7.51
CA ASP A 187 -1.26 -7.17 -6.51
C ASP A 187 -2.03 -5.99 -7.13
N PRO A 188 -1.57 -5.36 -8.24
CA PRO A 188 -2.26 -4.21 -8.79
C PRO A 188 -3.65 -4.57 -9.32
N ARG A 189 -3.78 -5.75 -9.96
CA ARG A 189 -5.04 -6.27 -10.50
C ARG A 189 -6.03 -6.55 -9.38
N VAL A 190 -5.58 -7.24 -8.33
CA VAL A 190 -6.40 -7.61 -7.17
C VAL A 190 -6.93 -6.35 -6.47
N TRP A 191 -6.08 -5.32 -6.32
CA TRP A 191 -6.51 -4.04 -5.79
C TRP A 191 -7.51 -3.32 -6.71
N PHE A 192 -7.21 -3.22 -8.00
CA PHE A 192 -8.12 -2.58 -8.96
C PHE A 192 -9.50 -3.23 -8.97
N ALA A 193 -9.56 -4.56 -8.97
CA ALA A 193 -10.81 -5.32 -8.93
C ALA A 193 -11.62 -5.00 -7.66
N ARG A 194 -10.96 -5.00 -6.49
CA ARG A 194 -11.60 -4.68 -5.21
C ARG A 194 -12.17 -3.25 -5.20
N LEU A 195 -11.37 -2.28 -5.65
CA LEU A 195 -11.80 -0.88 -5.71
C LEU A 195 -12.95 -0.69 -6.71
N SER A 196 -12.88 -1.34 -7.87
CA SER A 196 -13.92 -1.28 -8.90
C SER A 196 -15.27 -1.75 -8.36
N ILE A 197 -15.29 -2.88 -7.63
CA ILE A 197 -16.52 -3.39 -7.00
C ILE A 197 -17.06 -2.36 -6.00
N LYS A 198 -16.21 -1.78 -5.16
CA LYS A 198 -16.62 -0.76 -4.17
C LYS A 198 -17.13 0.52 -4.80
N LEU A 199 -16.55 0.96 -5.92
CA LEU A 199 -17.05 2.11 -6.65
C LEU A 199 -18.42 1.84 -7.28
N GLN A 200 -18.65 0.62 -7.79
CA GLN A 200 -19.94 0.22 -8.32
C GLN A 200 -21.03 0.15 -7.25
N GLU A 201 -20.72 -0.35 -6.05
CA GLU A 201 -21.63 -0.29 -4.89
C GLU A 201 -22.01 1.16 -4.54
N LEU A 202 -21.09 2.12 -4.73
CA LEU A 202 -21.32 3.56 -4.56
C LEU A 202 -21.98 4.22 -5.78
N SER A 203 -22.58 3.44 -6.68
CA SER A 203 -23.27 3.90 -7.90
C SER A 203 -22.38 4.58 -8.96
N PHE A 204 -21.07 4.39 -8.90
CA PHE A 204 -20.22 4.69 -10.05
C PHE A 204 -20.34 3.58 -11.10
N TYR A 205 -20.21 3.90 -12.37
CA TYR A 205 -20.08 2.92 -13.44
C TYR A 205 -18.80 3.13 -14.23
N PRO A 206 -18.12 2.05 -14.68
CA PRO A 206 -16.91 2.17 -15.47
C PRO A 206 -17.23 2.71 -16.87
N SER A 207 -16.31 3.52 -17.40
CA SER A 207 -16.37 3.98 -18.79
C SER A 207 -16.01 2.85 -19.76
N LYS A 208 -16.71 2.79 -20.89
CA LYS A 208 -16.41 1.84 -21.97
C LYS A 208 -15.12 2.19 -22.74
N THR A 209 -14.71 3.46 -22.69
CA THR A 209 -13.57 3.97 -23.49
C THR A 209 -12.24 3.88 -22.71
N ASP A 210 -12.31 3.99 -21.39
CA ASP A 210 -11.17 3.90 -20.48
C ASP A 210 -11.62 3.19 -19.20
N THR A 211 -11.13 1.98 -18.99
CA THR A 211 -11.49 1.13 -17.85
C THR A 211 -11.06 1.72 -16.50
N SER A 212 -10.08 2.63 -16.49
CA SER A 212 -9.65 3.36 -15.29
C SER A 212 -10.52 4.58 -14.96
N LEU A 213 -11.51 4.91 -15.80
CA LEU A 213 -12.44 6.01 -15.55
C LEU A 213 -13.78 5.50 -15.01
N PHE A 214 -14.15 5.96 -13.84
CA PHE A 214 -15.45 5.73 -13.20
C PHE A 214 -16.28 7.01 -13.20
N ILE A 215 -17.56 6.87 -13.54
CA ILE A 215 -18.48 8.00 -13.70
C ILE A 215 -19.62 7.84 -12.71
N TYR A 216 -19.92 8.90 -11.98
CA TYR A 216 -21.11 9.01 -11.15
C TYR A 216 -22.00 10.12 -11.70
N LYS A 217 -23.28 9.81 -11.93
CA LYS A 217 -24.30 10.76 -12.37
C LYS A 217 -25.62 10.45 -11.68
N GLN A 218 -25.93 11.18 -10.62
CA GLN A 218 -27.23 11.09 -9.92
C GLN A 218 -27.61 12.45 -9.34
N GLN A 219 -28.92 12.74 -9.32
CA GLN A 219 -29.48 13.92 -8.64
C GLN A 219 -28.80 15.26 -9.02
N GLY A 220 -28.46 15.42 -10.31
CA GLY A 220 -27.77 16.62 -10.80
C GLY A 220 -26.27 16.71 -10.45
N VAL A 221 -25.73 15.78 -9.67
CA VAL A 221 -24.31 15.69 -9.35
C VAL A 221 -23.60 14.82 -10.38
N THR A 222 -22.52 15.34 -10.94
CA THR A 222 -21.61 14.59 -11.82
C THR A 222 -20.22 14.53 -11.19
N MET A 223 -19.67 13.32 -11.05
CA MET A 223 -18.29 13.11 -10.62
C MET A 223 -17.58 12.17 -11.58
N TYR A 224 -16.31 12.45 -11.84
CA TYR A 224 -15.41 11.57 -12.57
C TYR A 224 -14.27 11.18 -11.64
N MET A 225 -14.01 9.88 -11.55
CA MET A 225 -12.93 9.33 -10.75
C MET A 225 -11.98 8.56 -11.66
N LEU A 226 -10.69 8.91 -11.58
CA LEU A 226 -9.62 8.15 -12.22
C LEU A 226 -9.00 7.23 -11.16
N VAL A 227 -8.79 5.97 -11.55
CA VAL A 227 -8.20 4.91 -10.73
C VAL A 227 -6.94 4.38 -11.41
#